data_AF-A0A2K8VE22-F1
#
_entry.id   AF-A0A2K8VE22-F1
#
_cell.length_a   1.000
_cell.length_b   1.000
_cell.length_c   1.000
_cell.angle_alpha   90.00
_cell.angle_beta   90.00
_cell.angle_gamma   90.00
#
_symmetry.space_group_name_H-M   'P 1'
#
loop_
_entity.id
_entity.type
_entity.pdbx_description
1 polymer ?
#
loop_
_entity_poly.entity_id
_entity_poly.type
_entity_poly.pdbx_seq_one_letter_code
_entity_poly.pdbx_strand_id
1 'polypeptide(L)'
;MTSKTKAKGFASLTTITNCFGLKRDAYYKYKHRADKRLKLEQQIIQIVKQKRKSLPREGVRKLKISLKNDFDNANIKVGRDMLFNVLRKHNMLTTRKKPSYRTTNSFHRFYKYKNIIKDVLVDRPNQVWVSDITYIRTVKGFCYLALITDLYSRKIIGYDLSDSLELSGCVRALKKALYQAKNTDELIHHSDRGIQYCSNLYTQILKGKNIKISMTEDNHCYENAVAERVNGILKDEFYLDQTFDNVIHAKRAAKNAINLYNQIRLHVSLDYKTPNMVYKLTA
;
A
#
# COMPACT_ATOMS: atom_id res chain seq x y z
N MET A 1 25.56 34.12 37.38
CA MET A 1 25.16 35.02 36.28
C MET A 1 26.05 34.74 35.07
N THR A 2 25.61 33.90 34.13
CA THR A 2 26.38 33.57 32.93
C THR A 2 26.04 34.55 31.80
N SER A 3 26.96 35.47 31.52
CA SER A 3 26.84 36.45 30.44
C SER A 3 26.82 35.74 29.08
N LYS A 4 25.71 35.85 28.34
CA LYS A 4 25.66 35.41 26.94
C LYS A 4 26.59 36.31 26.10
N THR A 5 27.72 35.78 25.68
CA THR A 5 28.60 36.35 24.65
C THR A 5 27.78 36.61 23.38
N LYS A 6 27.45 37.88 23.11
CA LYS A 6 26.82 38.29 21.85
C LYS A 6 27.87 38.20 20.75
N ALA A 7 27.72 37.27 19.82
CA ALA A 7 28.50 37.25 18.59
C ALA A 7 28.33 38.61 17.87
N LYS A 8 29.43 39.36 17.69
CA LYS A 8 29.45 40.62 16.93
C LYS A 8 29.31 40.28 15.43
N GLY A 9 28.08 40.29 14.92
CA GLY A 9 27.83 40.24 13.48
C GLY A 9 28.28 41.53 12.78
N PHE A 10 28.48 41.46 11.47
CA PHE A 10 28.98 42.56 10.60
C PHE A 10 28.16 43.86 10.64
N ALA A 11 26.90 43.83 11.08
CA ALA A 11 26.06 45.01 11.24
C ALA A 11 25.04 44.83 12.37
N SER A 12 24.58 45.93 12.98
CA SER A 12 23.54 45.90 13.99
C SER A 12 22.18 45.54 13.36
N LEU A 13 21.31 44.85 14.11
CA LEU A 13 19.95 44.55 13.63
C LEU A 13 19.19 45.82 13.22
N THR A 14 19.41 46.92 13.93
CA THR A 14 18.81 48.22 13.63
C THR A 14 19.29 48.76 12.28
N THR A 15 20.59 48.66 12.00
CA THR A 15 21.19 49.03 10.71
C THR A 15 20.57 48.22 9.57
N ILE A 16 20.50 46.90 9.73
CA ILE A 16 19.93 46.00 8.72
C ILE A 16 18.46 46.33 8.47
N THR A 17 17.64 46.47 9.52
CA THR A 17 16.21 46.76 9.34
C THR A 17 15.98 48.12 8.69
N ASN A 18 16.81 49.12 9.00
CA ASN A 18 16.74 50.44 8.37
C ASN A 18 17.09 50.37 6.88
N CYS A 19 18.11 49.60 6.48
CA CYS A 19 18.46 49.40 5.06
C CYS A 19 17.31 48.82 4.23
N PHE A 20 16.42 48.03 4.85
CA PHE A 20 15.24 47.44 4.20
C PHE A 20 13.93 48.22 4.46
N GLY A 21 14.00 49.40 5.09
CA GLY A 21 12.80 50.19 5.42
C GLY A 21 11.85 49.53 6.43
N LEU A 22 12.35 48.60 7.25
CA LEU A 22 11.58 47.84 8.23
C LEU A 22 11.82 48.33 9.65
N LYS A 23 10.80 48.24 10.51
CA LYS A 23 10.95 48.46 11.95
C LYS A 23 11.56 47.23 12.63
N ARG A 24 12.42 47.46 13.63
CA ARG A 24 13.02 46.39 14.45
C ARG A 24 11.99 45.46 15.11
N ASP A 25 10.86 46.00 15.57
CA ASP A 25 9.75 45.21 16.13
C ASP A 25 9.12 44.27 15.09
N ALA A 26 9.01 44.70 13.82
CA ALA A 26 8.49 43.86 12.75
C ALA A 26 9.36 42.61 12.53
N TYR A 27 10.69 42.75 12.63
CA TYR A 27 11.62 41.62 12.60
C TYR A 27 11.37 40.63 13.74
N TYR A 28 11.24 41.10 14.99
CA TYR A 28 10.99 40.21 16.13
C TYR A 28 9.63 39.52 16.04
N LYS A 29 8.58 40.22 15.61
CA LYS A 29 7.26 39.63 15.32
C LYS A 29 7.32 38.58 14.22
N TYR A 30 8.11 38.81 13.17
CA TYR A 30 8.35 37.81 12.13
C TYR A 30 9.11 36.61 12.69
N LYS A 31 10.23 36.83 13.37
CA LYS A 31 11.07 35.78 13.96
C LYS A 31 10.27 34.90 14.92
N HIS A 32 9.52 35.49 15.83
CA HIS A 32 8.67 34.75 16.77
C HIS A 32 7.64 33.86 16.04
N ARG A 33 6.98 34.37 14.99
CA ARG A 33 6.06 33.58 14.16
C ARG A 33 6.79 32.45 13.41
N ALA A 34 7.98 32.73 12.88
CA ALA A 34 8.79 31.75 12.17
C ALA A 34 9.26 30.63 13.10
N ASP A 35 9.73 30.96 14.31
CA ASP A 35 10.16 30.00 15.33
C ASP A 35 9.00 29.11 15.78
N LYS A 36 7.81 29.72 16.02
CA LYS A 36 6.59 28.96 16.35
C LYS A 36 6.19 28.00 15.23
N ARG A 37 6.25 28.45 13.97
CA ARG A 37 5.97 27.60 12.80
C ARG A 37 6.97 26.46 12.68
N LEU A 38 8.26 26.72 12.88
CA LEU A 38 9.30 25.70 12.81
C LEU A 38 9.10 24.62 13.88
N LYS A 39 8.77 25.01 15.12
CA LYS A 39 8.46 24.07 16.19
C LYS A 39 7.26 23.18 15.87
N LEU A 40 6.21 23.77 15.28
CA LEU A 40 5.01 23.05 14.83
C LEU A 40 5.33 22.06 13.70
N GLU A 41 6.11 22.50 12.71
CA GLU A 41 6.58 21.65 11.61
C GLU A 41 7.37 20.44 12.13
N GLN A 42 8.29 20.65 13.08
CA GLN A 42 9.07 19.58 13.70
C GLN A 42 8.20 18.53 14.40
N GLN A 43 7.18 18.96 15.14
CA GLN A 43 6.22 18.05 15.78
C GLN A 43 5.45 17.21 14.75
N ILE A 44 4.94 17.85 13.68
CA ILE A 44 4.22 17.17 12.60
C ILE A 44 5.13 16.12 11.94
N ILE A 45 6.38 16.49 11.64
CA ILE A 45 7.36 15.58 11.02
C ILE A 45 7.64 14.39 11.92
N GLN A 46 7.77 14.60 13.24
CA GLN A 46 8.02 13.53 14.18
C GLN A 46 6.87 12.52 14.20
N ILE A 47 5.62 12.99 14.28
CA ILE A 47 4.42 12.14 14.25
C ILE A 47 4.37 11.34 12.94
N VAL A 48 4.56 12.02 11.79
CA VAL A 48 4.56 11.36 10.48
C VAL A 48 5.69 10.33 10.36
N LYS A 49 6.89 10.62 10.88
CA LYS A 49 8.02 9.67 10.90
C LYS A 49 7.68 8.42 11.71
N GLN A 50 7.02 8.55 12.87
CA GLN A 50 6.62 7.38 13.65
C GLN A 50 5.62 6.51 12.89
N LYS A 51 4.60 7.11 12.26
CA LYS A 51 3.62 6.38 11.45
C LYS A 51 4.27 5.67 10.26
N ARG A 52 5.24 6.30 9.61
CA ARG A 52 5.97 5.73 8.47
C ARG A 52 6.99 4.66 8.85
N LYS A 53 7.18 4.35 10.13
CA LYS A 53 7.89 3.11 10.50
C LYS A 53 7.09 1.87 10.11
N SER A 54 5.76 1.92 10.22
CA SER A 54 4.87 0.81 9.84
C SER A 54 4.33 0.97 8.41
N LEU A 55 3.93 2.17 8.00
CA LEU A 55 3.42 2.43 6.64
C LEU A 55 4.33 3.42 5.90
N PRO A 56 5.47 2.96 5.35
CA PRO A 56 6.58 3.85 5.00
C PRO A 56 6.28 4.84 3.88
N ARG A 57 5.42 4.47 2.94
CA ARG A 57 4.98 5.38 1.86
C ARG A 57 3.49 5.71 1.95
N GLU A 58 2.95 5.82 3.17
CA GLU A 58 1.59 6.31 3.33
C GLU A 58 1.47 7.75 2.79
N GLY A 59 0.53 7.93 1.86
CA GLY A 59 0.27 9.20 1.20
C GLY A 59 -0.46 10.20 2.10
N VAL A 60 -0.25 11.49 1.83
CA VAL A 60 -0.73 12.61 2.68
C VAL A 60 -2.23 12.57 2.98
N ARG A 61 -3.06 12.22 2.00
CA ARG A 61 -4.53 12.15 2.19
C ARG A 61 -4.93 11.11 3.25
N LYS A 62 -4.24 9.96 3.25
CA LYS A 62 -4.47 8.91 4.24
C LYS A 62 -3.85 9.29 5.58
N LEU A 63 -2.63 9.84 5.58
CA LEU A 63 -1.97 10.35 6.79
C LEU A 63 -2.87 11.33 7.55
N LYS A 64 -3.54 12.26 6.87
CA LYS A 64 -4.47 13.21 7.49
C LYS A 64 -5.58 12.53 8.28
N ILE A 65 -6.05 11.38 7.83
CA ILE A 65 -7.12 10.61 8.49
C ILE A 65 -6.53 9.69 9.55
N SER A 66 -5.49 8.93 9.21
CA SER A 66 -4.87 7.97 10.10
C SER A 66 -4.18 8.60 11.31
N LEU A 67 -3.71 9.84 11.18
CA LEU A 67 -3.03 10.62 12.24
C LEU A 67 -3.97 11.58 12.96
N LYS A 68 -5.27 11.57 12.66
CA LYS A 68 -6.22 12.52 13.28
C LYS A 68 -6.10 12.49 14.80
N ASN A 69 -6.17 11.28 15.39
CA ASN A 69 -6.05 11.10 16.83
C ASN A 69 -4.66 11.49 17.36
N ASP A 70 -3.59 11.21 16.61
CA ASP A 70 -2.23 11.59 17.00
C ASP A 70 -2.06 13.12 17.06
N PHE A 71 -2.65 13.83 16.09
CA PHE A 71 -2.65 15.29 16.07
C PHE A 71 -3.55 15.89 17.15
N ASP A 72 -4.72 15.31 17.39
CA ASP A 72 -5.65 15.73 18.45
C ASP A 72 -4.98 15.55 19.84
N ASN A 73 -4.32 14.41 20.09
CA ASN A 73 -3.57 14.13 21.32
C ASN A 73 -2.38 15.08 21.53
N ALA A 74 -1.72 15.49 20.44
CA ALA A 74 -0.65 16.49 20.48
C ALA A 74 -1.18 17.93 20.57
N ASN A 75 -2.51 18.13 20.54
CA ASN A 75 -3.19 19.42 20.48
C ASN A 75 -2.73 20.28 19.28
N ILE A 76 -2.57 19.64 18.12
CA ILE A 76 -2.11 20.27 16.88
C ILE A 76 -3.23 20.23 15.84
N LYS A 77 -3.69 21.41 15.41
CA LYS A 77 -4.64 21.51 14.28
C LYS A 77 -3.89 21.46 12.95
N VAL A 78 -3.94 20.31 12.29
CA VAL A 78 -3.31 20.11 10.96
C VAL A 78 -4.36 19.97 9.86
N GLY A 79 -4.47 20.99 9.02
CA GLY A 79 -5.26 20.92 7.78
C GLY A 79 -4.55 20.12 6.68
N ARG A 80 -5.32 19.71 5.66
CA ARG A 80 -4.80 18.99 4.48
C ARG A 80 -3.63 19.74 3.82
N ASP A 81 -3.84 21.01 3.49
CA ASP A 81 -2.86 21.81 2.74
C ASP A 81 -1.63 22.14 3.57
N MET A 82 -1.82 22.36 4.87
CA MET A 82 -0.72 22.49 5.81
C MET A 82 0.15 21.22 5.79
N LEU A 83 -0.44 20.03 5.93
CA LEU A 83 0.30 18.78 5.91
C LEU A 83 1.06 18.58 4.58
N PHE A 84 0.42 18.89 3.45
CA PHE A 84 1.11 18.87 2.14
C PHE A 84 2.31 19.81 2.09
N ASN A 85 2.15 21.05 2.55
CA ASN A 85 3.19 22.06 2.50
C ASN A 85 4.38 21.71 3.41
N VAL A 86 4.11 21.24 4.63
CA VAL A 86 5.15 20.77 5.55
C VAL A 86 5.90 19.60 4.96
N LEU A 87 5.19 18.55 4.50
CA LEU A 87 5.86 17.39 3.92
C LEU A 87 6.60 17.70 2.62
N ARG A 88 6.11 18.64 1.80
CA ARG A 88 6.82 19.11 0.61
C ARG A 88 8.12 19.82 0.98
N LYS A 89 8.06 20.77 1.92
CA LYS A 89 9.22 21.54 2.40
C LYS A 89 10.34 20.64 2.93
N HIS A 90 9.98 19.50 3.51
CA HIS A 90 10.92 18.53 4.07
C HIS A 90 11.22 17.33 3.14
N ASN A 91 10.84 17.38 1.86
CA ASN A 91 11.04 16.29 0.89
C ASN A 91 10.48 14.93 1.34
N MET A 92 9.36 14.96 2.06
CA MET A 92 8.66 13.80 2.61
C MET A 92 7.41 13.42 1.81
N LEU A 93 7.21 13.96 0.60
CA LEU A 93 6.13 13.51 -0.28
C LEU A 93 6.48 12.16 -0.91
N THR A 94 5.49 11.28 -1.04
CA THR A 94 5.64 9.97 -1.66
C THR A 94 5.61 10.12 -3.18
N THR A 95 6.66 9.71 -3.86
CA THR A 95 6.73 9.67 -5.32
C THR A 95 6.07 8.40 -5.87
N ARG A 96 5.47 8.45 -7.05
CA ARG A 96 5.00 7.22 -7.73
C ARG A 96 6.12 6.68 -8.60
N LYS A 97 6.34 5.37 -8.56
CA LYS A 97 7.19 4.69 -9.55
C LYS A 97 6.43 4.54 -10.86
N LYS A 98 7.14 4.57 -12.00
CA LYS A 98 6.56 4.26 -13.32
C LYS A 98 6.18 2.78 -13.37
N PRO A 99 5.08 2.42 -14.05
CA PRO A 99 4.67 1.02 -14.19
C PRO A 99 5.73 0.21 -14.96
N SER A 100 5.81 -1.09 -14.66
CA SER A 100 6.63 -2.06 -15.39
C SER A 100 5.79 -3.00 -16.24
N TYR A 101 6.47 -3.70 -17.14
CA TYR A 101 5.97 -4.56 -18.22
C TYR A 101 5.29 -5.86 -17.75
N ARG A 102 4.37 -6.37 -18.59
CA ARG A 102 3.61 -7.62 -18.40
C ARG A 102 4.46 -8.85 -18.71
N THR A 103 4.32 -9.92 -17.92
CA THR A 103 5.08 -11.17 -18.07
C THR A 103 4.19 -12.42 -17.92
N THR A 104 3.05 -12.48 -18.62
CA THR A 104 2.16 -13.65 -18.61
C THR A 104 2.31 -14.44 -19.92
N ASN A 105 2.57 -15.75 -19.83
CA ASN A 105 2.55 -16.65 -20.98
C ASN A 105 1.16 -17.29 -21.11
N SER A 106 0.37 -16.80 -22.06
CA SER A 106 -0.98 -17.32 -22.37
C SER A 106 -0.96 -18.38 -23.49
N PHE A 107 0.21 -18.72 -24.03
CA PHE A 107 0.39 -19.72 -25.09
C PHE A 107 0.74 -21.08 -24.46
N HIS A 108 -0.30 -21.79 -24.02
CA HIS A 108 -0.19 -23.15 -23.49
C HIS A 108 -1.42 -24.00 -23.85
N ARG A 109 -1.31 -25.33 -23.71
CA ARG A 109 -2.35 -26.29 -24.11
C ARG A 109 -3.52 -26.43 -23.12
N PHE A 110 -3.45 -25.81 -21.94
CA PHE A 110 -4.53 -25.90 -20.95
C PHE A 110 -5.79 -25.16 -21.39
N TYR A 111 -6.93 -25.68 -20.94
CA TYR A 111 -8.24 -25.07 -21.17
C TYR A 111 -8.34 -23.70 -20.50
N LYS A 112 -8.94 -22.74 -21.21
CA LYS A 112 -9.13 -21.35 -20.78
C LYS A 112 -10.61 -21.10 -20.52
N TYR A 113 -10.94 -20.44 -19.43
CA TYR A 113 -12.31 -20.09 -19.06
C TYR A 113 -12.66 -18.68 -19.60
N LYS A 114 -13.96 -18.42 -19.83
CA LYS A 114 -14.44 -17.09 -20.22
C LYS A 114 -14.41 -16.11 -19.05
N ASN A 115 -14.45 -14.82 -19.35
CA ASN A 115 -14.63 -13.81 -18.30
C ASN A 115 -16.10 -13.72 -17.90
N ILE A 116 -16.45 -14.29 -16.74
CA ILE A 116 -17.82 -14.27 -16.20
C ILE A 116 -18.05 -13.19 -15.15
N ILE A 117 -17.04 -12.36 -14.85
CA ILE A 117 -17.16 -11.28 -13.84
C ILE A 117 -17.38 -9.89 -14.46
N LYS A 118 -17.39 -9.78 -15.79
CA LYS A 118 -17.45 -8.50 -16.52
C LYS A 118 -18.64 -7.63 -16.10
N ASP A 119 -19.81 -8.25 -15.94
CA ASP A 119 -21.07 -7.58 -15.60
C ASP A 119 -21.57 -7.94 -14.19
N VAL A 120 -20.70 -8.52 -13.35
CA VAL A 120 -21.05 -8.91 -12.00
C VAL A 120 -20.89 -7.72 -11.06
N LEU A 121 -22.00 -7.28 -10.46
CA LEU A 121 -21.96 -6.33 -9.36
C LEU A 121 -21.53 -7.06 -8.08
N VAL A 122 -20.40 -6.61 -7.52
CA VAL A 122 -19.80 -7.21 -6.33
C VAL A 122 -20.13 -6.36 -5.11
N ASP A 123 -21.01 -6.86 -4.25
CA ASP A 123 -21.57 -6.14 -3.11
C ASP A 123 -21.30 -6.81 -1.75
N ARG A 124 -20.72 -8.02 -1.76
CA ARG A 124 -20.36 -8.75 -0.54
C ARG A 124 -18.98 -9.39 -0.61
N PRO A 125 -18.32 -9.64 0.54
CA PRO A 125 -17.13 -10.48 0.60
C PRO A 125 -17.41 -11.90 0.10
N ASN A 126 -16.36 -12.54 -0.39
CA ASN A 126 -16.36 -13.93 -0.89
C ASN A 126 -17.33 -14.19 -2.05
N GLN A 127 -17.73 -13.15 -2.78
CA GLN A 127 -18.46 -13.29 -4.04
C GLN A 127 -17.50 -13.46 -5.22
N VAL A 128 -16.41 -12.67 -5.24
CA VAL A 128 -15.37 -12.76 -6.27
C VAL A 128 -14.00 -12.65 -5.61
N TRP A 129 -13.15 -13.63 -5.87
CA TRP A 129 -11.73 -13.57 -5.56
C TRP A 129 -10.94 -13.34 -6.84
N VAL A 130 -9.99 -12.41 -6.79
CA VAL A 130 -9.02 -12.20 -7.86
C VAL A 130 -7.65 -12.73 -7.43
N SER A 131 -6.99 -13.46 -8.33
CA SER A 131 -5.66 -14.03 -8.07
C SER A 131 -4.63 -13.52 -9.07
N ASP A 132 -3.42 -13.30 -8.58
CA ASP A 132 -2.28 -12.95 -9.42
C ASP A 132 -0.96 -13.41 -8.78
N ILE A 133 0.08 -13.57 -9.60
CA ILE A 133 1.42 -13.91 -9.15
C ILE A 133 2.34 -12.74 -9.46
N THR A 134 3.11 -12.31 -8.47
CA THR A 134 4.14 -11.30 -8.67
C THR A 134 5.51 -11.82 -8.23
N TYR A 135 6.56 -11.46 -8.96
CA TYR A 135 7.93 -11.75 -8.54
C TYR A 135 8.43 -10.74 -7.50
N ILE A 136 9.30 -11.22 -6.61
CA ILE A 136 10.07 -10.47 -5.62
C ILE A 136 11.55 -10.78 -5.85
N ARG A 137 12.39 -9.75 -5.88
CA ARG A 137 13.82 -9.88 -6.15
C ARG A 137 14.57 -10.42 -4.93
N THR A 138 15.50 -11.33 -5.17
CA THR A 138 16.50 -11.74 -4.20
C THR A 138 17.90 -11.67 -4.81
N VAL A 139 18.95 -11.70 -3.98
CA VAL A 139 20.34 -11.75 -4.48
C VAL A 139 20.59 -12.99 -5.35
N LYS A 140 19.89 -14.10 -5.09
CA LYS A 140 20.02 -15.36 -5.84
C LYS A 140 19.09 -15.47 -7.06
N GLY A 141 18.28 -14.45 -7.36
CA GLY A 141 17.29 -14.49 -8.43
C GLY A 141 15.93 -13.96 -7.98
N PHE A 142 14.87 -14.76 -8.11
CA PHE A 142 13.51 -14.32 -7.80
C PHE A 142 12.76 -15.31 -6.93
N CYS A 143 11.84 -14.78 -6.12
CA CYS A 143 10.76 -15.53 -5.51
C CYS A 143 9.43 -15.10 -6.11
N TYR A 144 8.42 -15.94 -5.99
CA TYR A 144 7.09 -15.75 -6.55
C TYR A 144 6.07 -15.67 -5.42
N LEU A 145 5.40 -14.54 -5.32
CA LEU A 145 4.32 -14.28 -4.38
C LEU A 145 2.99 -14.49 -5.10
N ALA A 146 2.32 -15.59 -4.81
CA ALA A 146 0.94 -15.84 -5.23
C ALA A 146 0.00 -15.16 -4.24
N LEU A 147 -0.95 -14.35 -4.75
CA LEU A 147 -1.95 -13.65 -3.95
C LEU A 147 -3.36 -14.06 -4.39
N ILE A 148 -4.26 -14.11 -3.42
CA ILE A 148 -5.70 -14.19 -3.61
C ILE A 148 -6.33 -13.07 -2.81
N THR A 149 -7.05 -12.20 -3.50
CA THR A 149 -7.64 -10.97 -2.96
C THR A 149 -9.15 -11.03 -3.13
N ASP A 150 -9.87 -10.75 -2.05
CA ASP A 150 -11.31 -10.54 -2.10
C ASP A 150 -11.63 -9.22 -2.84
N LEU A 151 -12.43 -9.31 -3.91
CA LEU A 151 -12.65 -8.17 -4.81
C LEU A 151 -13.42 -7.05 -4.11
N TYR A 152 -14.38 -7.37 -3.24
CA TYR A 152 -15.19 -6.40 -2.51
C TYR A 152 -14.37 -5.61 -1.48
N SER A 153 -13.84 -6.33 -0.48
CA SER A 153 -13.14 -5.76 0.67
C SER A 153 -11.69 -5.38 0.39
N ARG A 154 -11.14 -5.79 -0.75
CA ARG A 154 -9.71 -5.67 -1.12
C ARG A 154 -8.78 -6.46 -0.20
N LYS A 155 -9.31 -7.32 0.67
CA LYS A 155 -8.51 -8.09 1.63
C LYS A 155 -7.74 -9.18 0.91
N ILE A 156 -6.44 -9.29 1.20
CA ILE A 156 -5.66 -10.46 0.79
C ILE A 156 -6.03 -11.59 1.75
N ILE A 157 -6.77 -12.56 1.25
CA ILE A 157 -7.32 -13.69 2.02
C ILE A 157 -6.42 -14.93 1.98
N GLY A 158 -5.63 -15.07 0.92
CA GLY A 158 -4.67 -16.16 0.78
C GLY A 158 -3.41 -15.67 0.08
N TYR A 159 -2.27 -16.16 0.53
CA TYR A 159 -1.00 -15.90 -0.14
C TYR A 159 0.05 -16.97 0.15
N ASP A 160 1.01 -17.09 -0.74
CA ASP A 160 2.20 -17.90 -0.52
C ASP A 160 3.40 -17.30 -1.27
N LEU A 161 4.58 -17.36 -0.65
CA LEU A 161 5.82 -16.95 -1.29
C LEU A 161 6.72 -18.17 -1.47
N SER A 162 7.02 -18.46 -2.73
CA SER A 162 7.78 -19.64 -3.17
C SER A 162 9.05 -19.19 -3.88
N ASP A 163 10.11 -19.99 -3.84
CA ASP A 163 11.32 -19.81 -4.64
C ASP A 163 11.18 -20.36 -6.07
N SER A 164 10.20 -21.24 -6.30
CA SER A 164 9.81 -21.74 -7.62
C SER A 164 8.48 -21.14 -8.09
N LEU A 165 8.35 -20.93 -9.42
CA LEU A 165 7.12 -20.51 -10.12
C LEU A 165 6.14 -21.70 -10.32
N GLU A 166 6.47 -22.86 -9.76
CA GLU A 166 5.61 -24.03 -9.74
C GLU A 166 4.22 -23.75 -9.16
N LEU A 167 3.29 -24.58 -9.60
CA LEU A 167 1.89 -24.58 -9.18
C LEU A 167 1.71 -24.68 -7.66
N SER A 168 2.64 -25.32 -6.95
CA SER A 168 2.53 -25.60 -5.52
C SER A 168 2.29 -24.34 -4.68
N GLY A 169 2.92 -23.21 -5.03
CA GLY A 169 2.70 -21.91 -4.37
C GLY A 169 1.25 -21.41 -4.52
N CYS A 170 0.70 -21.47 -5.73
CA CYS A 170 -0.68 -21.06 -5.99
C CYS A 170 -1.69 -21.94 -5.25
N VAL A 171 -1.46 -23.26 -5.21
CA VAL A 171 -2.29 -24.20 -4.48
C VAL A 171 -2.25 -23.92 -2.97
N ARG A 172 -1.08 -23.63 -2.40
CA ARG A 172 -0.95 -23.25 -0.98
C ARG A 172 -1.70 -21.95 -0.68
N ALA A 173 -1.60 -20.94 -1.56
CA ALA A 173 -2.35 -19.70 -1.43
C ALA A 173 -3.88 -19.94 -1.45
N LEU A 174 -4.36 -20.77 -2.39
CA LEU A 174 -5.77 -21.14 -2.51
C LEU A 174 -6.28 -21.88 -1.27
N LYS A 175 -5.55 -22.89 -0.79
CA LYS A 175 -5.92 -23.62 0.44
C LYS A 175 -6.00 -22.69 1.64
N LYS A 176 -5.08 -21.72 1.78
CA LYS A 176 -5.13 -20.71 2.86
C LYS A 176 -6.35 -19.79 2.72
N ALA A 177 -6.70 -19.36 1.50
CA ALA A 177 -7.88 -18.54 1.27
C ALA A 177 -9.17 -19.30 1.66
N LEU A 178 -9.32 -20.54 1.18
CA LEU A 178 -10.44 -21.41 1.50
C LEU A 178 -10.57 -21.66 3.01
N TYR A 179 -9.45 -21.86 3.70
CA TYR A 179 -9.45 -22.04 5.15
C TYR A 179 -9.92 -20.79 5.93
N GLN A 180 -9.61 -19.60 5.42
CA GLN A 180 -10.00 -18.33 6.05
C GLN A 180 -11.42 -17.86 5.69
N ALA A 181 -11.98 -18.38 4.60
CA ALA A 181 -13.30 -18.02 4.13
C ALA A 181 -14.36 -18.73 4.98
N LYS A 182 -15.29 -17.95 5.55
CA LYS A 182 -16.42 -18.52 6.30
C LYS A 182 -17.50 -19.10 5.38
N ASN A 183 -17.75 -18.41 4.27
CA ASN A 183 -18.74 -18.76 3.26
C ASN A 183 -18.08 -18.61 1.87
N THR A 184 -18.21 -19.65 1.04
CA THR A 184 -17.72 -19.70 -0.34
C THR A 184 -18.85 -19.99 -1.34
N ASP A 185 -20.10 -19.81 -0.92
CA ASP A 185 -21.29 -20.03 -1.72
C ASP A 185 -21.32 -19.07 -2.90
N GLU A 186 -21.49 -19.65 -4.08
CA GLU A 186 -21.50 -18.96 -5.37
C GLU A 186 -20.22 -18.15 -5.68
N LEU A 187 -19.13 -18.44 -4.96
CA LEU A 187 -17.86 -17.76 -5.17
C LEU A 187 -17.36 -17.95 -6.61
N ILE A 188 -16.88 -16.86 -7.19
CA ILE A 188 -16.14 -16.85 -8.46
C ILE A 188 -14.66 -16.64 -8.17
N HIS A 189 -13.81 -17.52 -8.68
CA HIS A 189 -12.36 -17.34 -8.68
C HIS A 189 -11.92 -16.82 -10.05
N HIS A 190 -11.41 -15.59 -10.09
CA HIS A 190 -10.93 -14.90 -11.28
C HIS A 190 -9.41 -14.81 -11.31
N SER A 191 -8.79 -15.20 -12.42
CA SER A 191 -7.34 -15.15 -12.61
C SER A 191 -6.95 -14.68 -14.01
N ASP A 192 -5.66 -14.43 -14.24
CA ASP A 192 -5.17 -14.40 -15.62
C ASP A 192 -5.14 -15.81 -16.23
N ARG A 193 -4.75 -15.91 -17.51
CA ARG A 193 -4.56 -17.17 -18.24
C ARG A 193 -3.17 -17.76 -18.02
N GLY A 194 -2.54 -17.53 -16.88
CA GLY A 194 -1.27 -18.14 -16.53
C GLY A 194 -1.36 -19.65 -16.37
N ILE A 195 -0.28 -20.35 -16.71
CA ILE A 195 -0.20 -21.82 -16.70
C ILE A 195 -0.59 -22.44 -15.35
N GLN A 196 -0.30 -21.76 -14.24
CA GLN A 196 -0.63 -22.21 -12.88
C GLN A 196 -2.15 -22.25 -12.68
N TYR A 197 -2.84 -21.18 -13.06
CA TYR A 197 -4.28 -21.07 -12.87
C TYR A 197 -5.08 -21.90 -13.88
N CYS A 198 -4.54 -22.10 -15.08
CA CYS A 198 -5.13 -23.00 -16.08
C CYS A 198 -4.87 -24.49 -15.80
N SER A 199 -3.98 -24.84 -14.87
CA SER A 199 -3.60 -26.23 -14.63
C SER A 199 -4.77 -27.10 -14.15
N ASN A 200 -4.73 -28.39 -14.51
CA ASN A 200 -5.78 -29.35 -14.13
C ASN A 200 -5.91 -29.47 -12.60
N LEU A 201 -4.79 -29.57 -11.88
CA LEU A 201 -4.83 -29.68 -10.41
C LEU A 201 -5.46 -28.44 -9.76
N TYR A 202 -5.14 -27.23 -10.23
CA TYR A 202 -5.73 -26.00 -9.66
C TYR A 202 -7.23 -25.93 -9.92
N THR A 203 -7.63 -26.15 -11.18
CA THR A 203 -9.03 -26.07 -11.59
C THR A 203 -9.88 -27.19 -10.98
N GLN A 204 -9.32 -28.38 -10.75
CA GLN A 204 -9.99 -29.46 -10.03
C GLN A 204 -10.29 -29.10 -8.56
N ILE A 205 -9.38 -28.41 -7.87
CA ILE A 205 -9.62 -27.94 -6.50
C ILE A 205 -10.80 -26.96 -6.46
N LEU A 206 -10.86 -26.02 -7.41
CA LEU A 206 -11.96 -25.06 -7.52
C LEU A 206 -13.30 -25.76 -7.82
N LYS A 207 -13.32 -26.66 -8.81
CA LYS A 207 -14.51 -27.44 -9.18
C LYS A 207 -14.99 -28.32 -8.02
N GLY A 208 -14.09 -28.99 -7.31
CA GLY A 208 -14.43 -29.81 -6.14
C GLY A 208 -14.99 -29.02 -4.96
N LYS A 209 -14.88 -27.69 -4.98
CA LYS A 209 -15.49 -26.77 -4.01
C LYS A 209 -16.69 -25.99 -4.58
N ASN A 210 -17.18 -26.37 -5.77
CA ASN A 210 -18.25 -25.68 -6.49
C ASN A 210 -17.96 -24.19 -6.75
N ILE A 211 -16.68 -23.81 -6.87
CA ILE A 211 -16.26 -22.43 -7.16
C ILE A 211 -16.26 -22.23 -8.68
N LYS A 212 -16.97 -21.19 -9.14
CA LYS A 212 -17.01 -20.83 -10.56
C LYS A 212 -15.65 -20.26 -10.98
N ILE A 213 -15.16 -20.68 -12.14
CA ILE A 213 -13.85 -20.26 -12.66
C ILE A 213 -14.06 -19.19 -13.71
N SER A 214 -13.39 -18.05 -13.54
CA SER A 214 -13.33 -16.96 -14.50
C SER A 214 -11.87 -16.70 -14.86
N MET A 215 -11.59 -16.36 -16.11
CA MET A 215 -10.26 -15.89 -16.50
C MET A 215 -10.35 -14.61 -17.31
N THR A 216 -9.26 -13.85 -17.33
CA THR A 216 -9.11 -12.72 -18.25
C THR A 216 -9.19 -13.20 -19.70
N GLU A 217 -9.69 -12.36 -20.58
CA GLU A 217 -9.67 -12.52 -22.04
C GLU A 217 -8.52 -11.73 -22.65
N ASP A 218 -8.09 -12.14 -23.83
CA ASP A 218 -6.97 -11.47 -24.51
C ASP A 218 -7.38 -10.02 -24.85
N ASN A 219 -6.47 -9.07 -24.66
CA ASN A 219 -6.61 -7.63 -24.95
C ASN A 219 -7.42 -6.74 -23.99
N HIS A 220 -7.93 -7.22 -22.85
CA HIS A 220 -8.52 -6.33 -21.84
C HIS A 220 -7.58 -6.07 -20.65
N CYS A 221 -6.96 -4.89 -20.62
CA CYS A 221 -6.05 -4.49 -19.55
C CYS A 221 -6.72 -4.30 -18.17
N TYR A 222 -8.04 -4.21 -18.13
CA TYR A 222 -8.78 -3.87 -16.90
C TYR A 222 -9.29 -5.07 -16.10
N GLU A 223 -9.30 -6.28 -16.66
CA GLU A 223 -10.00 -7.42 -16.05
C GLU A 223 -9.34 -7.92 -14.76
N ASN A 224 -8.01 -7.84 -14.66
CA ASN A 224 -7.27 -8.15 -13.43
C ASN A 224 -6.71 -6.91 -12.71
N ALA A 225 -7.25 -5.71 -12.99
CA ALA A 225 -6.69 -4.44 -12.51
C ALA A 225 -6.60 -4.35 -10.97
N VAL A 226 -7.48 -5.03 -10.25
CA VAL A 226 -7.45 -5.05 -8.78
C VAL A 226 -6.28 -5.85 -8.26
N ALA A 227 -6.00 -7.02 -8.82
CA ALA A 227 -4.85 -7.81 -8.41
C ALA A 227 -3.54 -7.11 -8.78
N GLU A 228 -3.44 -6.56 -10.01
CA GLU A 228 -2.30 -5.73 -10.43
C GLU A 228 -2.10 -4.53 -9.48
N ARG A 229 -3.19 -3.88 -9.07
CA ARG A 229 -3.14 -2.76 -8.13
C ARG A 229 -2.64 -3.18 -6.75
N VAL A 230 -3.06 -4.32 -6.22
CA VAL A 230 -2.57 -4.85 -4.95
C VAL A 230 -1.08 -5.15 -5.04
N ASN A 231 -0.64 -5.78 -6.13
CA ASN A 231 0.77 -6.03 -6.40
C ASN A 231 1.59 -4.74 -6.42
N GLY A 232 1.12 -3.71 -7.13
CA GLY A 232 1.75 -2.40 -7.15
C GLY A 232 1.82 -1.74 -5.77
N ILE A 233 0.76 -1.87 -4.96
CA ILE A 233 0.74 -1.35 -3.58
C ILE A 233 1.80 -2.06 -2.72
N LEU A 234 1.85 -3.39 -2.75
CA LEU A 234 2.82 -4.14 -1.95
C LEU A 234 4.27 -3.82 -2.37
N LYS A 235 4.52 -3.74 -3.68
CA LYS A 235 5.83 -3.39 -4.23
C LYS A 235 6.26 -1.98 -3.88
N ASP A 236 5.41 -0.99 -4.15
CA ASP A 236 5.72 0.42 -3.91
C ASP A 236 5.63 0.73 -2.40
N GLU A 237 4.44 0.64 -1.81
CA GLU A 237 4.18 1.15 -0.46
C GLU A 237 4.84 0.37 0.68
N PHE A 238 5.19 -0.90 0.46
CA PHE A 238 5.79 -1.78 1.47
C PHE A 238 7.19 -2.29 1.09
N TYR A 239 7.81 -1.71 0.06
CA TYR A 239 9.16 -2.04 -0.40
C TYR A 239 9.36 -3.50 -0.79
N LEU A 240 8.32 -4.21 -1.24
CA LEU A 240 8.51 -5.57 -1.77
C LEU A 240 9.20 -5.59 -3.14
N ASP A 241 9.52 -4.44 -3.72
CA ASP A 241 10.30 -4.33 -4.95
C ASP A 241 11.82 -4.20 -4.75
N GLN A 242 12.28 -4.11 -3.49
CA GLN A 242 13.70 -4.16 -3.14
C GLN A 242 14.29 -5.56 -3.38
N THR A 243 15.62 -5.63 -3.40
CA THR A 243 16.34 -6.91 -3.48
C THR A 243 16.57 -7.45 -2.07
N PHE A 244 16.04 -8.63 -1.78
CA PHE A 244 16.22 -9.31 -0.50
C PHE A 244 17.43 -10.25 -0.51
N ASP A 245 18.08 -10.44 0.63
CA ASP A 245 19.25 -11.32 0.72
C ASP A 245 18.91 -12.78 0.43
N ASN A 246 17.75 -13.22 0.92
CA ASN A 246 17.29 -14.60 0.79
C ASN A 246 15.75 -14.72 0.87
N VAL A 247 15.26 -15.90 0.52
CA VAL A 247 13.83 -16.27 0.51
C VAL A 247 13.20 -16.11 1.90
N ILE A 248 13.93 -16.42 2.98
CA ILE A 248 13.40 -16.35 4.35
C ILE A 248 13.12 -14.89 4.73
N HIS A 249 14.03 -13.98 4.40
CA HIS A 249 13.84 -12.55 4.59
C HIS A 249 12.65 -12.04 3.76
N ALA A 250 12.56 -12.41 2.49
CA ALA A 250 11.41 -12.07 1.64
C ALA A 250 10.07 -12.60 2.18
N LYS A 251 10.02 -13.84 2.69
CA LYS A 251 8.83 -14.42 3.34
C LYS A 251 8.38 -13.60 4.55
N ARG A 252 9.30 -13.21 5.42
CA ARG A 252 9.00 -12.39 6.61
C ARG A 252 8.48 -11.00 6.22
N ALA A 253 9.14 -10.36 5.25
CA ALA A 253 8.72 -9.05 4.74
C ALA A 253 7.33 -9.10 4.10
N ALA A 254 7.07 -10.10 3.23
CA ALA A 254 5.76 -10.30 2.61
C ALA A 254 4.65 -10.53 3.65
N LYS A 255 4.89 -11.41 4.64
CA LYS A 255 3.96 -11.65 5.74
C LYS A 255 3.62 -10.35 6.50
N ASN A 256 4.62 -9.55 6.84
CA ASN A 256 4.42 -8.29 7.53
C ASN A 256 3.67 -7.27 6.66
N ALA A 257 4.07 -7.12 5.39
CA ALA A 257 3.41 -6.21 4.44
C ALA A 257 1.93 -6.54 4.27
N ILE A 258 1.59 -7.82 4.09
CA ILE A 258 0.21 -8.28 3.94
C ILE A 258 -0.60 -8.06 5.22
N ASN A 259 0.00 -8.28 6.39
CA ASN A 259 -0.65 -7.99 7.67
C ASN A 259 -0.98 -6.49 7.80
N LEU A 260 0.00 -5.62 7.55
CA LEU A 260 -0.18 -4.17 7.61
C LEU A 260 -1.18 -3.66 6.56
N TYR A 261 -1.13 -4.21 5.35
CA TYR A 261 -2.08 -3.94 4.28
C TYR A 261 -3.52 -4.28 4.71
N ASN A 262 -3.75 -5.46 5.26
CA ASN A 262 -5.09 -5.91 5.66
C ASN A 262 -5.60 -5.17 6.91
N GLN A 263 -4.75 -4.93 7.91
CA GLN A 263 -5.17 -4.48 9.24
C GLN A 263 -5.09 -2.97 9.44
N ILE A 264 -4.15 -2.28 8.80
CA ILE A 264 -3.79 -0.89 9.15
C ILE A 264 -3.96 0.06 7.97
N ARG A 265 -3.60 -0.38 6.76
CA ARG A 265 -3.61 0.49 5.58
C ARG A 265 -5.03 0.90 5.21
N LEU A 266 -5.27 2.22 5.13
CA LEU A 266 -6.55 2.76 4.67
C LEU A 266 -6.65 2.72 3.13
N HIS A 267 -7.85 2.44 2.63
CA HIS A 267 -8.16 2.44 1.20
C HIS A 267 -9.15 3.54 0.86
N VAL A 268 -8.80 4.40 -0.10
CA VAL A 268 -9.71 5.46 -0.58
C VAL A 268 -10.97 4.86 -1.20
N SER A 269 -10.84 3.74 -1.92
CA SER A 269 -11.97 3.00 -2.52
C SER A 269 -12.88 2.30 -1.50
N LEU A 270 -12.52 2.33 -0.21
CA LEU A 270 -13.28 1.75 0.90
C LEU A 270 -13.64 2.84 1.93
N ASP A 271 -13.76 4.09 1.50
CA ASP A 271 -14.02 5.24 2.36
C ASP A 271 -13.06 5.35 3.55
N TYR A 272 -11.78 5.08 3.29
CA TYR A 272 -10.71 5.07 4.29
C TYR A 272 -10.87 4.01 5.38
N LYS A 273 -11.63 2.94 5.14
CA LYS A 273 -11.61 1.73 5.98
C LYS A 273 -10.44 0.82 5.58
N THR A 274 -10.06 -0.07 6.50
CA THR A 274 -9.08 -1.12 6.21
C THR A 274 -9.76 -2.33 5.57
N PRO A 275 -9.05 -3.13 4.75
CA PRO A 275 -9.63 -4.30 4.12
C PRO A 275 -10.24 -5.28 5.12
N ASN A 276 -9.60 -5.48 6.28
CA ASN A 276 -10.13 -6.39 7.29
C ASN A 276 -11.38 -5.85 8.01
N MET A 277 -11.51 -4.53 8.18
CA MET A 277 -12.74 -3.94 8.70
C MET A 277 -13.91 -4.19 7.76
N VAL A 278 -13.74 -3.90 6.46
CA VAL A 278 -14.80 -4.12 5.47
C VAL A 278 -15.17 -5.60 5.40
N TYR A 279 -14.17 -6.48 5.31
CA TYR A 279 -14.39 -7.92 5.27
C TYR A 279 -15.17 -8.43 6.50
N LYS A 280 -14.81 -8.02 7.73
CA LYS A 280 -15.48 -8.51 8.95
C LYS A 280 -16.90 -7.95 9.14
N LEU A 281 -17.18 -6.74 8.67
CA LEU A 281 -18.50 -6.13 8.80
C LEU A 281 -19.55 -6.80 7.91
N THR A 282 -19.12 -7.58 6.92
CA THR A 282 -19.98 -8.08 5.84
C THR A 282 -19.79 -9.59 5.56
N ALA A 283 -19.03 -10.32 6.38
CA ALA A 283 -18.70 -11.76 6.21
C ALA A 283 -19.00 -12.65 7.42
#